data_AF-A0A5M4ALM5-F1
#
_entry.id   AF-A0A5M4ALM5-F1
#
_cell.length_a   1.000
_cell.length_b   1.000
_cell.length_c   1.000
_cell.angle_alpha   90.00
_cell.angle_beta   90.00
_cell.angle_gamma   90.00
#
_symmetry.space_group_name_H-M   'P 1'
#
loop_
_entity.id
_entity.type
_entity.pdbx_description
1 polymer ?
#
loop_
_entity_poly.entity_id
_entity_poly.type
_entity_poly.pdbx_seq_one_letter_code
_entity_poly.pdbx_strand_id
1 'polypeptide(L)'
;MKKASALSFIALYLLSCTTGIPLSSGPPENNKTYRVQYLFEHDGCKVYQFRDDGHYIYFTNCNGETTSIDQDPTKTTRVANMIRNQSSEK
;
A
#
# COMPACT_ATOMS: atom_id res chain seq x y z
N MET A 1 -37.04 14.57 30.38
CA MET A 1 -35.65 14.05 30.34
C MET A 1 -35.56 12.88 29.34
N LYS A 2 -35.64 13.14 28.03
CA LYS A 2 -35.57 12.08 26.99
C LYS A 2 -34.69 12.52 25.80
N LYS A 3 -34.72 13.82 25.49
CA LYS A 3 -33.91 14.43 24.43
C LYS A 3 -32.42 14.57 24.77
N ALA A 4 -32.07 14.70 26.05
CA ALA A 4 -30.68 14.77 26.51
C ALA A 4 -29.94 13.43 26.38
N SER A 5 -30.65 12.29 26.46
CA SER A 5 -30.06 10.96 26.31
C SER A 5 -29.74 10.64 24.85
N ALA A 6 -30.61 11.03 23.91
CA ALA A 6 -30.38 10.85 22.46
C ALA A 6 -29.17 11.66 21.95
N LEU A 7 -28.92 12.84 22.52
CA LEU A 7 -27.80 13.71 22.13
C LEU A 7 -26.44 13.11 22.49
N SER A 8 -26.39 12.27 23.55
CA SER A 8 -25.15 11.61 24.00
C SER A 8 -24.68 10.50 23.08
N PHE A 9 -25.60 9.81 22.37
CA PHE A 9 -25.23 8.72 21.46
C PHE A 9 -24.66 9.23 20.14
N ILE A 10 -25.06 10.40 19.67
CA ILE A 10 -24.60 10.99 18.39
C ILE A 10 -23.12 11.43 18.48
N ALA A 11 -22.67 11.89 19.64
CA ALA A 11 -21.29 12.33 19.83
C ALA A 11 -20.26 11.18 19.72
N LEU A 12 -20.64 9.94 20.06
CA LEU A 12 -19.74 8.78 19.96
C LEU A 12 -19.49 8.31 18.52
N TYR A 13 -20.43 8.55 17.60
CA TYR A 13 -20.29 8.13 16.20
C TYR A 13 -19.34 9.02 15.38
N LEU A 14 -19.05 10.25 15.84
CA LEU A 14 -18.20 11.19 15.12
C LEU A 14 -16.69 10.95 15.33
N LEU A 15 -16.31 10.07 16.27
CA LEU A 15 -14.91 9.76 16.56
C LEU A 15 -14.30 8.65 15.68
N SER A 16 -15.10 7.97 14.87
CA SER A 16 -14.62 6.85 14.02
C SER A 16 -13.91 7.28 12.73
N CYS A 17 -13.75 8.58 12.48
CA CYS A 17 -12.98 9.08 11.34
C CYS A 17 -11.55 9.46 11.77
N THR A 18 -10.79 8.49 12.28
CA THR A 18 -9.33 8.64 12.36
C THR A 18 -8.73 8.05 11.09
N THR A 19 -8.44 8.95 10.16
CA THR A 19 -7.76 8.75 8.88
C THR A 19 -6.49 7.90 9.03
N GLY A 20 -6.21 7.06 8.02
CA GLY A 20 -4.99 6.24 7.94
C GLY A 20 -3.73 7.09 8.11
N ILE A 21 -3.18 7.06 9.32
CA ILE A 21 -1.90 7.69 9.64
C ILE A 21 -0.84 6.85 8.92
N PRO A 22 -0.02 7.44 8.03
CA PRO A 22 1.06 6.70 7.41
C PRO A 22 2.02 6.23 8.51
N LEU A 23 2.33 4.92 8.50
CA LEU A 23 3.21 4.28 9.48
C LEU A 23 4.61 4.92 9.57
N SER A 24 5.00 5.70 8.55
CA SER A 24 6.18 6.57 8.59
C SER A 24 6.05 7.64 7.50
N SER A 25 6.31 8.90 7.86
CA SER A 25 6.48 10.01 6.91
C SER A 25 7.95 10.42 6.88
N GLY A 26 8.69 9.90 5.92
CA GLY A 26 10.08 10.23 5.69
C GLY A 26 10.58 9.55 4.42
N PRO A 27 11.70 10.01 3.82
CA PRO A 27 12.35 9.26 2.77
C PRO A 27 12.66 7.85 3.31
N PRO A 28 12.37 6.78 2.55
CA PRO A 28 12.69 5.43 3.01
C PRO A 28 14.18 5.37 3.30
N GLU A 29 14.53 5.31 4.58
CA GLU A 29 15.88 4.99 5.01
C GLU A 29 16.16 3.63 4.38
N ASN A 30 17.07 3.59 3.41
CA ASN A 30 17.39 2.44 2.59
C ASN A 30 17.51 1.18 3.45
N ASN A 31 16.41 0.47 3.68
CA ASN A 31 16.33 -0.52 4.74
C ASN A 31 17.33 -1.62 4.40
N LYS A 32 18.50 -1.59 5.06
CA LYS A 32 19.65 -2.43 4.73
C LYS A 32 19.33 -3.92 4.91
N THR A 33 18.21 -4.22 5.55
CA THR A 33 17.71 -5.57 5.81
C THR A 33 17.05 -6.19 4.57
N TYR A 34 16.41 -5.40 3.71
CA TYR A 34 15.73 -5.95 2.53
C TYR A 34 16.71 -6.23 1.41
N ARG A 35 16.82 -7.51 1.02
CA ARG A 35 17.53 -7.93 -0.18
C ARG A 35 16.60 -7.89 -1.39
N VAL A 36 16.82 -6.90 -2.24
CA VAL A 36 16.13 -6.79 -3.53
C VAL A 36 16.83 -7.68 -4.56
N GLN A 37 16.05 -8.48 -5.28
CA GLN A 37 16.51 -9.35 -6.35
C GLN A 37 15.96 -8.86 -7.68
N TYR A 38 16.84 -8.73 -8.67
CA TYR A 38 16.44 -8.54 -10.06
C TYR A 38 15.95 -9.86 -10.64
N LEU A 39 14.85 -9.82 -11.39
CA LEU A 39 14.25 -11.00 -12.02
C LEU A 39 14.51 -11.01 -13.52
N PHE A 40 14.04 -9.98 -14.22
CA PHE A 40 14.19 -9.86 -15.67
C PHE A 40 13.94 -8.41 -16.12
N GLU A 41 14.21 -8.16 -17.40
CA GLU A 41 13.92 -6.93 -18.10
C GLU A 41 13.15 -7.27 -19.37
N HIS A 42 12.09 -6.51 -19.63
CA HIS A 42 11.29 -6.62 -20.84
C HIS A 42 10.91 -5.22 -21.29
N ASP A 43 11.18 -4.89 -22.56
CA ASP A 43 10.89 -3.57 -23.15
C ASP A 43 11.43 -2.38 -22.32
N GLY A 44 12.61 -2.55 -21.69
CA GLY A 44 13.22 -1.54 -20.83
C GLY A 44 12.64 -1.46 -19.41
N CYS A 45 11.62 -2.25 -19.09
CA CYS A 45 11.04 -2.39 -17.77
C CYS A 45 11.73 -3.50 -16.99
N LYS A 46 12.44 -3.11 -15.94
CA LYS A 46 13.10 -4.03 -15.01
C LYS A 46 12.11 -4.45 -13.94
N VAL A 47 12.08 -5.73 -13.64
CA VAL A 47 11.23 -6.33 -12.61
C VAL A 47 12.10 -6.83 -11.47
N TYR A 48 11.69 -6.50 -10.25
CA TYR A 48 12.39 -6.81 -9.03
C TYR A 48 11.45 -7.49 -8.05
N GLN A 49 12.02 -8.23 -7.11
CA GLN A 49 11.31 -8.72 -5.93
C GLN A 49 12.08 -8.48 -4.64
N PHE A 50 11.36 -8.41 -3.53
CA PHE A 50 11.90 -8.59 -2.19
C PHE A 50 10.93 -9.42 -1.34
N ARG A 51 11.39 -9.87 -0.18
CA ARG A 51 10.57 -10.63 0.75
C ARG A 51 10.18 -9.74 1.92
N ASP A 52 8.90 -9.67 2.21
CA ASP A 52 8.33 -8.93 3.34
C ASP A 52 7.42 -9.88 4.13
N ASP A 53 7.72 -10.07 5.41
CA ASP A 53 7.01 -10.97 6.32
C ASP A 53 6.59 -12.32 5.70
N GLY A 54 7.53 -13.00 5.03
CA GLY A 54 7.26 -14.30 4.39
C GLY A 54 6.63 -14.23 2.99
N HIS A 55 6.14 -13.08 2.55
CA HIS A 55 5.50 -12.87 1.26
C HIS A 55 6.48 -12.30 0.22
N TYR A 56 6.27 -12.66 -1.05
CA TYR A 56 7.02 -12.09 -2.15
C TYR A 56 6.31 -10.85 -2.70
N ILE A 57 7.02 -9.73 -2.71
CA ILE A 57 6.55 -8.45 -3.24
C ILE A 57 7.29 -8.17 -4.54
N TYR A 58 6.53 -7.84 -5.60
CA TYR A 58 7.05 -7.57 -6.94
C TYR A 58 6.84 -6.10 -7.31
N PHE A 59 7.84 -5.49 -7.93
CA PHE A 59 7.76 -4.11 -8.40
C PHE A 59 8.60 -3.88 -9.65
N THR A 60 8.27 -2.83 -10.41
CA THR A 60 8.98 -2.43 -11.63
C THR A 60 9.36 -0.96 -11.58
N ASN A 61 10.44 -0.60 -12.30
CA ASN A 61 10.87 0.79 -12.49
C ASN A 61 10.10 1.53 -13.60
N CYS A 62 9.16 0.86 -14.27
CA CYS A 62 8.29 1.48 -15.25
C CYS A 62 7.07 2.13 -14.61
N ASN A 63 6.61 3.22 -15.23
CA ASN A 63 5.38 3.91 -14.84
C ASN A 63 4.19 3.12 -15.39
N GLY A 64 3.09 3.10 -14.66
CA GLY A 64 1.86 2.47 -15.12
C GLY A 64 1.08 1.77 -14.02
N GLU A 65 0.18 0.88 -14.44
CA GLU A 65 -0.62 0.05 -13.55
C GLU A 65 0.05 -1.32 -13.40
N THR A 66 0.35 -1.72 -12.16
CA THR A 66 0.68 -3.12 -11.85
C THR A 66 -0.54 -3.80 -11.27
N THR A 67 -0.87 -5.00 -11.74
CA THR A 67 -1.97 -5.80 -11.21
C THR A 67 -1.43 -7.05 -10.54
N SER A 68 -1.67 -7.19 -9.24
CA SER A 68 -1.42 -8.43 -8.50
C SER A 68 -2.74 -9.20 -8.37
N ILE A 69 -2.67 -10.53 -8.45
CA ILE A 69 -3.79 -11.41 -8.19
C ILE A 69 -3.52 -12.12 -6.88
N ASP A 70 -4.34 -11.82 -5.87
CA ASP A 70 -4.35 -12.57 -4.64
C ASP A 70 -5.32 -13.75 -4.79
N GLN A 71 -4.77 -14.96 -4.71
CA GLN A 71 -5.52 -16.21 -4.83
C GLN A 71 -5.78 -16.79 -3.44
N ASP A 72 -6.83 -16.31 -2.79
CA ASP A 72 -7.44 -17.03 -1.67
C ASP A 72 -8.26 -18.21 -2.25
N PRO A 73 -8.18 -19.43 -1.69
CA PRO A 73 -8.97 -20.59 -2.13
C PRO A 73 -10.49 -20.36 -2.15
N THR A 74 -10.98 -19.34 -1.43
CA THR A 74 -12.40 -18.96 -1.39
C THR A 74 -12.72 -17.69 -2.19
N LYS A 75 -11.71 -16.90 -2.61
CA LYS A 75 -11.94 -15.63 -3.32
C LYS A 75 -10.70 -15.15 -4.09
N THR A 76 -10.83 -14.92 -5.38
CA THR A 76 -9.80 -14.23 -6.16
C THR A 76 -10.00 -12.72 -6.08
N THR A 77 -8.99 -11.97 -5.63
CA THR A 77 -9.02 -10.50 -5.60
C THR A 77 -7.94 -9.93 -6.52
N ARG A 78 -8.31 -8.98 -7.39
CA ARG A 78 -7.37 -8.23 -8.22
C ARG A 78 -7.01 -6.94 -7.51
N VAL A 79 -5.73 -6.70 -7.28
CA VAL A 79 -5.20 -5.47 -6.68
C VAL A 79 -4.48 -4.71 -7.78
N ALA A 80 -4.98 -3.52 -8.12
CA ALA A 80 -4.38 -2.62 -9.09
C ALA A 80 -3.64 -1.49 -8.36
N ASN A 81 -2.33 -1.37 -8.59
CA ASN A 81 -1.51 -0.30 -8.02
C ASN A 81 -0.98 0.61 -9.13
N MET A 82 -1.22 1.91 -8.99
CA MET A 82 -0.69 2.93 -9.92
C MET A 82 0.70 3.37 -9.46
N ILE A 83 1.74 2.99 -10.23
CA ILE A 83 3.11 3.45 -10.01
C ILE A 83 3.28 4.79 -10.73
N ARG A 84 3.25 5.88 -9.94
CA ARG A 84 3.66 7.21 -10.40
C ARG A 84 5.11 7.44 -10.01
N ASN A 85 5.96 7.77 -10.99
CA ASN A 85 7.32 8.17 -10.70
C ASN A 85 7.28 9.49 -9.92
N GLN A 86 7.79 9.48 -8.70
CA GLN A 86 8.09 10.70 -7.95
C GLN A 86 9.38 11.28 -8.54
N SER A 87 9.30 11.80 -9.76
CA SER A 87 10.38 12.60 -10.32
C SER A 87 10.45 13.89 -9.51
N SER A 88 11.35 13.89 -8.51
CA SER A 88 11.99 15.04 -7.87
C SER A 88 11.35 16.38 -8.22
N GLU A 89 10.43 16.86 -7.38
CA GLU A 89 10.20 18.29 -7.30
C GLU A 89 11.51 18.90 -6.78
N LYS A 90 12.20 19.61 -7.66
CA LYS A 90 13.46 20.29 -7.42
C LYS A 90 13.22 21.55 -6.59
#